data_AF-A0A9X4KLI1-F1
#
_entry.id   AF-A0A9X4KLI1-F1
#
_cell.length_a   1.000
_cell.length_b   1.000
_cell.length_c   1.000
_cell.angle_alpha   90.00
_cell.angle_beta   90.00
_cell.angle_gamma   90.00
#
_symmetry.space_group_name_H-M   'P 1'
#
loop_
_entity.id
_entity.type
_entity.pdbx_description
1 polymer ?
#
loop_
_entity_poly.entity_id
_entity_poly.type
_entity_poly.pdbx_seq_one_letter_code
_entity_poly.pdbx_strand_id
1 'polypeptide(L)'
;MLTDYQARMSYALTRGKRIAPVLVIHPIESAFELYSPLDHSLVPELNAALEKLSLQLLDAHLNFDYGNEHLLDKYGSVSEDGLRIKEAVYQAVIIPPCTRLRKSTIALLAQLSELGFPIFCENGSDTPVPQDARDGRVPDSSMLPEQLRQLPLLSFSIDRLSKQVPQSIVVEGEDGGSIWLHERETGSQRLYFLASMSEKKRIRVKLKIAFAANLFEWNAETGEVLPIPAPTEGNRTEVDWIFEPRGTLLLGATPQAGEDGVAGYPINGAEERFSIPLDTAPVPLQPNVLLLDRFSRYEEHAALWSAPLPLAEWIHAGSAADPNTRFLAKAHIGEAMRELQLQVVVERHLALEVRWNGCPLITDGSTWMDPDWLCYQVPPDLVRHGSNEVEARLGVRDGAGHMENMYVIGDFSVLLTDGKAPILQPAQGTIKDPTGDLSEQGYPFYAGSMGFGFSLDEMEIHRRQQRPPGKWLLRLTRPQAGSIRLYVNGIVNNARAWEPWEWDITEQWTGRDCRFEFNITGSLRNLIGPHHLADDEAINFFDAVPFLRPIRMDGPLRAEAAGDRRIGTRLQGD
;
A
#
# COMPACT_ATOMS: atom_id res chain seq x y z
N MET A 1 -15.49 -3.80 0.85
CA MET A 1 -14.38 -4.78 0.90
C MET A 1 -13.28 -4.33 1.85
N LEU A 2 -12.42 -3.35 1.50
CA LEU A 2 -11.26 -2.98 2.34
C LEU A 2 -11.67 -2.57 3.76
N THR A 3 -12.69 -1.74 3.90
CA THR A 3 -13.23 -1.33 5.21
C THR A 3 -13.81 -2.51 6.01
N ASP A 4 -14.44 -3.48 5.34
CA ASP A 4 -14.98 -4.69 5.98
C ASP A 4 -13.85 -5.61 6.46
N TYR A 5 -12.82 -5.80 5.63
CA TYR A 5 -11.60 -6.52 5.98
C TYR A 5 -10.92 -5.88 7.19
N GLN A 6 -10.70 -4.56 7.15
CA GLN A 6 -10.13 -3.81 8.27
C GLN A 6 -10.99 -3.95 9.53
N ALA A 7 -12.32 -3.82 9.43
CA ALA A 7 -13.23 -3.97 10.57
C ALA A 7 -13.18 -5.39 11.18
N ARG A 8 -13.17 -6.44 10.36
CA ARG A 8 -13.03 -7.83 10.83
C ARG A 8 -11.65 -8.08 11.46
N MET A 9 -10.59 -7.52 10.90
CA MET A 9 -9.24 -7.59 11.48
C MET A 9 -9.14 -6.84 12.81
N SER A 10 -9.63 -5.60 12.90
CA SER A 10 -9.68 -4.86 14.17
C SER A 10 -10.54 -5.57 15.23
N TYR A 11 -11.65 -6.19 14.84
CA TYR A 11 -12.45 -7.01 15.75
C TYR A 11 -11.64 -8.20 16.28
N ALA A 12 -11.03 -9.00 15.40
CA ALA A 12 -10.24 -10.17 15.78
C ALA A 12 -9.03 -9.80 16.67
N LEU A 13 -8.26 -8.78 16.25
CA LEU A 13 -7.06 -8.31 16.93
C LEU A 13 -7.32 -7.58 18.26
N THR A 14 -8.57 -7.32 18.63
CA THR A 14 -8.96 -6.78 19.96
C THR A 14 -9.51 -7.84 20.92
N ARG A 15 -9.71 -9.10 20.48
CA ARG A 15 -10.24 -10.17 21.35
C ARG A 15 -9.17 -10.68 22.32
N GLY A 16 -9.55 -10.95 23.57
CA GLY A 16 -8.67 -11.61 24.54
C GLY A 16 -7.38 -10.84 24.84
N LYS A 17 -6.31 -11.53 25.24
CA LYS A 17 -5.05 -10.93 25.68
C LYS A 17 -3.94 -11.05 24.63
N ARG A 18 -3.07 -10.04 24.52
CA ARG A 18 -1.83 -10.11 23.71
C ARG A 18 -0.82 -11.00 24.43
N ILE A 19 -0.10 -11.84 23.67
CA ILE A 19 0.98 -12.68 24.20
C ILE A 19 2.33 -12.09 23.77
N ALA A 20 2.94 -11.32 24.67
CA ALA A 20 4.24 -10.67 24.50
C ALA A 20 5.11 -10.94 25.75
N PRO A 21 5.75 -12.12 25.87
CA PRO A 21 6.50 -12.52 27.07
C PRO A 21 7.84 -11.78 27.24
N VAL A 22 8.26 -10.93 26.29
CA VAL A 22 9.52 -10.19 26.33
C VAL A 22 9.26 -8.69 26.53
N LEU A 23 9.99 -8.04 27.44
CA LEU A 23 9.99 -6.59 27.60
C LEU A 23 11.29 -6.00 27.06
N VAL A 24 11.23 -5.09 26.09
CA VAL A 24 12.40 -4.32 25.64
C VAL A 24 12.37 -2.96 26.33
N ILE A 25 13.33 -2.66 27.20
CA ILE A 25 13.39 -1.36 27.89
C ILE A 25 13.66 -0.26 26.86
N HIS A 26 12.78 0.73 26.74
CA HIS A 26 12.96 1.80 25.74
C HIS A 26 14.00 2.82 26.24
N PRO A 27 15.10 3.09 25.50
CA PRO A 27 16.22 3.94 25.93
C PRO A 27 15.90 5.46 25.87
N ILE A 28 14.63 5.85 26.04
CA ILE A 28 14.19 7.25 25.84
C ILE A 28 14.82 8.21 26.86
N GLU A 29 15.06 7.78 28.10
CA GLU A 29 15.75 8.61 29.10
C GLU A 29 17.23 8.82 28.75
N SER A 30 17.89 7.83 28.14
CA SER A 30 19.24 7.97 27.58
C SER A 30 19.27 8.89 26.36
N ALA A 31 18.27 8.81 25.48
CA ALA A 31 18.15 9.74 24.36
C ALA A 31 17.97 11.20 24.82
N PHE A 32 17.18 11.44 25.88
CA PHE A 32 17.06 12.76 26.49
C PHE A 32 18.33 13.24 27.21
N GLU A 33 19.12 12.32 27.79
CA GLU A 33 20.41 12.64 28.42
C GLU A 33 21.50 12.99 27.39
N LEU A 34 21.52 12.30 26.25
CA LEU A 34 22.51 12.49 25.18
C LEU A 34 22.14 13.59 24.19
N TYR A 35 20.88 14.02 24.14
CA TYR A 35 20.44 15.07 23.21
C TYR A 35 21.09 16.43 23.54
N SER A 36 21.82 16.98 22.57
CA SER A 36 22.28 18.37 22.57
C SER A 36 21.82 19.09 21.31
N PRO A 37 21.32 20.33 21.39
CA PRO A 37 21.07 21.16 20.21
C PRO A 37 22.31 21.43 19.33
N LEU A 38 23.52 21.20 19.88
CA LEU A 38 24.80 21.35 19.19
C LEU A 38 25.35 20.03 18.62
N ASP A 39 24.92 18.89 19.15
CA ASP A 39 25.32 17.55 18.72
C ASP A 39 24.19 16.56 19.02
N HIS A 40 23.56 16.05 17.97
CA HIS A 40 22.46 15.08 18.06
C HIS A 40 22.87 13.70 17.53
N SER A 41 24.15 13.47 17.20
CA SER A 41 24.65 12.26 16.51
C SER A 41 24.32 10.95 17.22
N LEU A 42 24.38 10.93 18.55
CA LEU A 42 24.15 9.72 19.37
C LEU A 42 22.67 9.29 19.45
N VAL A 43 21.72 10.18 19.16
CA VAL A 43 20.29 9.87 19.26
C VAL A 43 19.82 8.98 18.08
N PRO A 44 20.17 9.27 16.80
CA PRO A 44 20.01 8.34 15.69
C PRO A 44 20.72 7.00 15.90
N GLU A 45 21.91 6.97 16.51
CA GLU A 45 22.62 5.72 16.82
C GLU A 45 21.85 4.84 17.81
N LEU A 46 21.34 5.42 18.91
CA LEU A 46 20.44 4.73 19.85
C LEU A 46 19.15 4.23 19.17
N ASN A 47 18.56 5.05 18.29
CA ASN A 47 17.36 4.66 17.54
C ASN A 47 17.64 3.48 16.60
N ALA A 48 18.74 3.54 15.84
CA ALA A 48 19.12 2.47 14.91
C ALA A 48 19.43 1.15 15.62
N ALA A 49 20.02 1.19 16.82
CA ALA A 49 20.20 0.01 17.65
C ALA A 49 18.84 -0.58 18.11
N LEU A 50 17.94 0.26 18.63
CA LEU A 50 16.59 -0.17 19.03
C LEU A 50 15.78 -0.74 17.86
N GLU A 51 15.86 -0.12 16.69
CA GLU A 51 15.20 -0.55 15.46
C GLU A 51 15.75 -1.91 14.99
N LYS A 52 17.07 -2.07 14.93
CA LYS A 52 17.74 -3.35 14.62
C LYS A 52 17.31 -4.46 15.56
N LEU A 53 17.33 -4.22 16.87
CA LEU A 53 16.85 -5.18 17.88
C LEU A 53 15.39 -5.56 17.65
N SER A 54 14.54 -4.56 17.38
CA SER A 54 13.11 -4.75 17.15
C SER A 54 12.83 -5.60 15.91
N LEU A 55 13.53 -5.34 14.80
CA LEU A 55 13.47 -6.16 13.58
C LEU A 55 13.97 -7.58 13.82
N GLN A 56 15.09 -7.76 14.54
CA GLN A 56 15.60 -9.10 14.87
C GLN A 56 14.61 -9.93 15.71
N LEU A 57 13.85 -9.29 16.62
CA LEU A 57 12.81 -9.96 17.40
C LEU A 57 11.56 -10.30 16.56
N LEU A 58 11.15 -9.40 15.67
CA LEU A 58 10.04 -9.64 14.73
C LEU A 58 10.35 -10.80 13.78
N ASP A 59 11.54 -10.79 13.17
CA ASP A 59 12.00 -11.84 12.24
C ASP A 59 12.22 -13.20 12.94
N ALA A 60 12.45 -13.18 14.25
CA ALA A 60 12.53 -14.37 15.10
C ALA A 60 11.15 -14.84 15.63
N HIS A 61 10.07 -14.13 15.33
CA HIS A 61 8.72 -14.37 15.86
C HIS A 61 8.67 -14.32 17.41
N LEU A 62 9.53 -13.50 18.03
CA LEU A 62 9.62 -13.31 19.46
C LEU A 62 8.83 -12.05 19.86
N ASN A 63 7.57 -12.27 20.26
CA ASN A 63 6.65 -11.19 20.64
C ASN A 63 7.16 -10.39 21.86
N PHE A 64 7.24 -9.06 21.72
CA PHE A 64 7.70 -8.15 22.77
C PHE A 64 6.83 -6.89 22.88
N ASP A 65 6.91 -6.22 24.02
CA ASP A 65 6.43 -4.84 24.24
C ASP A 65 7.60 -3.91 24.60
N TYR A 66 7.46 -2.60 24.38
CA TYR A 66 8.41 -1.61 24.89
C TYR A 66 8.11 -1.20 26.34
N GLY A 67 9.09 -1.39 27.22
CA GLY A 67 9.05 -0.99 28.64
C GLY A 67 9.41 0.48 28.82
N ASN A 68 8.45 1.27 29.29
CA ASN A 68 8.66 2.66 29.68
C ASN A 68 8.95 2.76 31.19
N GLU A 69 10.06 3.41 31.57
CA GLU A 69 10.50 3.50 32.97
C GLU A 69 9.51 4.23 33.90
N HIS A 70 8.73 5.20 33.41
CA HIS A 70 7.69 5.84 34.21
C HIS A 70 6.49 4.91 34.49
N LEU A 71 6.14 4.02 33.54
CA LEU A 71 5.10 3.01 33.76
C LEU A 71 5.58 1.88 34.67
N LEU A 72 6.86 1.48 34.56
CA LEU A 72 7.52 0.54 35.47
C LEU A 72 7.57 1.09 36.91
N ASP A 73 7.98 2.34 37.09
CA ASP A 73 8.02 3.02 38.40
C ASP A 73 6.63 3.11 39.06
N LYS A 74 5.58 3.29 38.25
CA LYS A 74 4.20 3.49 38.74
C LYS A 74 3.39 2.20 38.93
N TYR A 75 3.64 1.18 38.12
CA TYR A 75 2.81 -0.04 38.05
C TYR A 75 3.59 -1.35 37.96
N GLY A 76 4.92 -1.29 37.94
CA GLY A 76 5.80 -2.46 37.88
C GLY A 76 5.86 -3.20 39.20
N SER A 77 5.84 -4.52 39.13
CA SER A 77 6.01 -5.44 40.27
C SER A 77 6.57 -6.76 39.77
N VAL A 78 7.31 -7.49 40.60
CA VAL A 78 7.77 -8.84 40.26
C VAL A 78 6.86 -9.88 40.91
N SER A 79 6.57 -10.96 40.19
CA SER A 79 5.72 -12.08 40.61
C SER A 79 6.35 -13.42 40.21
N GLU A 80 5.83 -14.54 40.73
CA GLU A 80 6.27 -15.90 40.34
C GLU A 80 6.15 -16.17 38.84
N ASP A 81 5.27 -15.44 38.13
CA ASP A 81 5.07 -15.52 36.68
C ASP A 81 6.06 -14.64 35.87
N GLY A 82 6.82 -13.76 36.52
CA GLY A 82 7.73 -12.78 35.89
C GLY A 82 7.46 -11.33 36.29
N LEU A 83 8.04 -10.39 35.53
CA LEU A 83 7.86 -8.94 35.69
C LEU A 83 6.48 -8.53 35.20
N ARG A 84 5.68 -7.91 36.06
CA ARG A 84 4.29 -7.54 35.79
C ARG A 84 4.13 -6.03 35.69
N ILE A 85 3.47 -5.56 34.62
CA ILE A 85 2.99 -4.18 34.47
C ILE A 85 1.48 -4.25 34.21
N LYS A 86 0.67 -3.92 35.23
CA LYS A 86 -0.78 -4.13 35.22
C LYS A 86 -1.16 -5.58 34.88
N GLU A 87 -1.71 -5.83 33.70
CA GLU A 87 -2.16 -7.14 33.23
C GLU A 87 -1.13 -7.88 32.37
N ALA A 88 -0.09 -7.19 31.92
CA ALA A 88 0.99 -7.77 31.13
C ALA A 88 2.05 -8.39 32.06
N VAL A 89 2.60 -9.54 31.64
CA VAL A 89 3.61 -10.31 32.37
C VAL A 89 4.72 -10.70 31.41
N TYR A 90 5.96 -10.41 31.80
CA TYR A 90 7.16 -10.57 31.00
C TYR A 90 8.10 -11.57 31.68
N GLN A 91 8.44 -12.62 30.94
CA GLN A 91 9.33 -13.72 31.36
C GLN A 91 10.80 -13.46 31.00
N ALA A 92 11.07 -12.48 30.13
CA ALA A 92 12.42 -12.01 29.84
C ALA A 92 12.42 -10.48 29.68
N VAL A 93 13.53 -9.85 30.06
CA VAL A 93 13.77 -8.41 29.79
C VAL A 93 15.00 -8.27 28.90
N ILE A 94 14.93 -7.40 27.90
CA ILE A 94 16.07 -6.97 27.08
C ILE A 94 16.34 -5.49 27.36
N ILE A 95 17.61 -5.19 27.60
CA ILE A 95 18.14 -3.84 27.79
C ILE A 95 18.97 -3.53 26.54
N PRO A 96 18.46 -2.69 25.61
CA PRO A 96 19.25 -2.20 24.48
C PRO A 96 20.34 -1.23 24.97
N PRO A 97 21.25 -0.77 24.09
CA PRO A 97 22.20 0.30 24.40
C PRO A 97 21.56 1.46 25.18
N CYS A 98 22.06 1.71 26.40
CA CYS A 98 21.60 2.81 27.24
C CYS A 98 22.71 3.30 28.18
N THR A 99 22.69 4.60 28.49
CA THR A 99 23.58 5.26 29.45
C THR A 99 23.04 5.25 30.88
N ARG A 100 21.72 5.10 31.03
CA ARG A 100 21.02 5.35 32.28
C ARG A 100 19.73 4.54 32.38
N LEU A 101 19.46 4.07 33.59
CA LEU A 101 18.16 3.55 34.04
C LEU A 101 17.84 4.14 35.42
N ARG A 102 16.55 4.17 35.77
CA ARG A 102 16.10 4.57 37.11
C ARG A 102 16.46 3.54 38.17
N LYS A 103 16.66 4.00 39.40
CA LYS A 103 16.90 3.14 40.57
C LYS A 103 15.74 2.17 40.83
N SER A 104 14.50 2.59 40.59
CA SER A 104 13.31 1.73 40.69
C SER A 104 13.29 0.64 39.62
N THR A 105 13.62 0.97 38.37
CA THR A 105 13.81 -0.02 37.29
C THR A 105 14.88 -1.04 37.67
N ILE A 106 16.06 -0.61 38.13
CA ILE A 106 17.15 -1.51 38.54
C ILE A 106 16.72 -2.40 39.73
N ALA A 107 15.93 -1.88 40.68
CA ALA A 107 15.40 -2.67 41.80
C ALA A 107 14.40 -3.75 41.36
N LEU A 108 13.52 -3.46 40.38
CA LEU A 108 12.64 -4.46 39.77
C LEU A 108 13.44 -5.53 39.01
N LEU A 109 14.50 -5.12 38.29
CA LEU A 109 15.39 -6.05 37.59
C LEU A 109 16.17 -6.96 38.55
N ALA A 110 16.61 -6.44 39.69
CA ALA A 110 17.24 -7.26 40.73
C ALA A 110 16.27 -8.33 41.27
N GLN A 111 15.05 -7.96 41.64
CA GLN A 111 14.01 -8.90 42.08
C GLN A 111 13.64 -9.95 41.01
N LEU A 112 13.58 -9.53 39.75
CA LEU A 112 13.31 -10.43 38.63
C LEU A 112 14.43 -11.47 38.47
N SER A 113 15.67 -11.03 38.61
CA SER A 113 16.86 -11.88 38.55
C SER A 113 16.97 -12.86 39.72
N GLU A 114 16.56 -12.46 40.93
CA GLU A 114 16.50 -13.33 42.11
C GLU A 114 15.52 -14.51 41.93
N LEU A 115 14.45 -14.33 41.16
CA LEU A 115 13.53 -15.41 40.76
C LEU A 115 14.02 -16.25 39.57
N GLY A 116 15.22 -15.96 39.04
CA GLY A 116 15.83 -16.73 37.95
C GLY A 116 15.36 -16.36 36.54
N PHE A 117 14.53 -15.32 36.38
CA PHE A 117 14.13 -14.84 35.06
C PHE A 117 15.29 -14.12 34.34
N PRO A 118 15.49 -14.37 33.04
CA PRO A 118 16.62 -13.83 32.29
C PRO A 118 16.49 -12.34 32.00
N ILE A 119 17.64 -11.65 32.14
CA ILE A 119 17.83 -10.27 31.74
C ILE A 119 18.96 -10.26 30.71
N PHE A 120 18.64 -9.83 29.50
CA PHE A 120 19.57 -9.71 28.39
C PHE A 120 20.04 -8.27 28.25
N CYS A 121 21.33 -8.08 27.98
CA CYS A 121 21.87 -6.83 27.47
C CYS A 121 22.34 -7.01 26.03
N GLU A 122 21.97 -6.08 25.17
CA GLU A 122 22.53 -5.96 23.84
C GLU A 122 23.84 -5.16 23.91
N ASN A 123 24.93 -5.75 23.40
CA ASN A 123 26.22 -5.08 23.30
C ASN A 123 26.30 -4.37 21.94
N GLY A 124 26.45 -3.04 21.94
CA GLY A 124 26.50 -2.24 20.71
C GLY A 124 27.66 -2.55 19.73
N SER A 125 28.60 -3.43 20.12
CA SER A 125 29.88 -3.70 19.42
C SER A 125 29.74 -4.28 18.01
N ASP A 126 28.64 -4.98 17.71
CA ASP A 126 28.45 -5.70 16.45
C ASP A 126 27.57 -4.90 15.46
N THR A 127 27.66 -3.57 15.53
CA THR A 127 26.94 -2.66 14.64
C THR A 127 27.93 -2.04 13.65
N PRO A 128 27.75 -2.25 12.32
CA PRO A 128 28.53 -1.53 11.33
C PRO A 128 28.27 -0.02 11.46
N VAL A 129 29.27 0.69 11.99
CA VAL A 129 29.24 2.15 12.11
C VAL A 129 29.16 2.74 10.70
N PRO A 130 28.15 3.56 10.36
CA PRO A 130 28.08 4.23 9.06
C PRO A 130 29.37 5.00 8.77
N GLN A 131 29.80 5.06 7.50
CA GLN A 131 31.09 5.67 7.15
C GLN A 131 31.23 7.16 7.54
N ASP A 132 30.10 7.82 7.79
CA ASP A 132 30.00 9.23 8.21
C ASP A 132 29.91 9.40 9.76
N ALA A 133 29.66 8.33 10.51
CA ALA A 133 29.56 8.35 11.96
C ALA A 133 30.97 8.38 12.59
N ARG A 134 31.37 9.59 13.03
CA ARG A 134 32.68 9.83 13.64
C ARG A 134 32.77 9.14 15.01
N ASP A 135 33.80 8.31 15.15
CA ASP A 135 34.34 7.77 16.41
C ASP A 135 33.54 6.67 17.13
N GLY A 136 32.58 5.98 16.48
CA GLY A 136 32.00 4.72 16.98
C GLY A 136 31.47 4.75 18.41
N ARG A 137 30.55 5.68 18.70
CA ARG A 137 30.16 6.07 20.08
C ARG A 137 28.83 5.50 20.57
N VAL A 138 28.34 4.41 19.98
CA VAL A 138 27.16 3.68 20.49
C VAL A 138 27.44 3.28 21.95
N PRO A 139 26.58 3.63 22.92
CA PRO A 139 26.76 3.24 24.32
C PRO A 139 26.88 1.71 24.45
N ASP A 140 28.04 1.24 24.91
CA ASP A 140 28.28 -0.18 25.10
C ASP A 140 27.95 -0.63 26.54
N SER A 141 28.15 -1.92 26.84
CA SER A 141 27.89 -2.47 28.17
C SER A 141 28.79 -1.87 29.28
N SER A 142 29.83 -1.11 28.95
CA SER A 142 30.66 -0.39 29.94
C SER A 142 29.97 0.88 30.45
N MET A 143 29.11 1.50 29.63
CA MET A 143 28.32 2.68 29.99
C MET A 143 27.08 2.36 30.85
N LEU A 144 26.72 1.08 30.99
CA LEU A 144 25.61 0.67 31.85
C LEU A 144 25.83 1.08 33.32
N PRO A 145 24.76 1.43 34.07
CA PRO A 145 24.85 1.73 35.49
C PRO A 145 25.56 0.62 36.29
N GLU A 146 26.44 0.99 37.22
CA GLU A 146 27.25 0.02 37.98
C GLU A 146 26.38 -1.01 38.72
N GLN A 147 25.26 -0.57 39.30
CA GLN A 147 24.32 -1.45 40.00
C GLN A 147 23.66 -2.47 39.06
N LEU A 148 23.48 -2.13 37.78
CA LEU A 148 22.96 -3.05 36.77
C LEU A 148 24.03 -4.08 36.38
N ARG A 149 25.28 -3.64 36.21
CA ARG A 149 26.43 -4.51 35.89
C ARG A 149 26.77 -5.54 36.98
N GLN A 150 26.23 -5.39 38.19
CA GLN A 150 26.35 -6.36 39.28
C GLN A 150 25.32 -7.49 39.21
N LEU A 151 24.29 -7.38 38.35
CA LEU A 151 23.32 -8.46 38.10
C LEU A 151 23.91 -9.52 37.14
N PRO A 152 23.41 -10.77 37.17
CA PRO A 152 23.83 -11.85 36.25
C PRO A 152 23.22 -11.65 34.85
N LEU A 153 23.64 -10.59 34.16
CA LEU A 153 23.19 -10.22 32.82
C LEU A 153 23.65 -11.23 31.77
N LEU A 154 22.77 -11.58 30.83
CA LEU A 154 23.08 -12.43 29.68
C LEU A 154 23.40 -11.56 28.45
N SER A 155 24.35 -12.00 27.61
CA SER A 155 24.51 -11.41 26.29
C SER A 155 23.29 -11.75 25.41
N PHE A 156 22.69 -10.73 24.80
CA PHE A 156 21.58 -10.91 23.88
C PHE A 156 22.00 -11.74 22.65
N SER A 157 21.20 -12.76 22.34
CA SER A 157 21.08 -13.31 20.99
C SER A 157 19.73 -14.00 20.84
N ILE A 158 19.20 -14.04 19.62
CA ILE A 158 17.92 -14.69 19.31
C ILE A 158 17.89 -16.16 19.77
N ASP A 159 18.95 -16.91 19.50
CA ASP A 159 19.11 -18.32 19.91
C ASP A 159 19.07 -18.53 21.43
N ARG A 160 19.59 -17.58 22.22
CA ARG A 160 19.54 -17.65 23.69
C ARG A 160 18.15 -17.31 24.22
N LEU A 161 17.52 -16.30 23.64
CA LEU A 161 16.19 -15.84 24.05
C LEU A 161 15.10 -16.87 23.71
N SER A 162 15.10 -17.44 22.50
CA SER A 162 14.11 -18.45 22.09
C SER A 162 14.18 -19.76 22.89
N LYS A 163 15.35 -20.08 23.47
CA LYS A 163 15.51 -21.23 24.38
C LYS A 163 14.97 -20.99 25.79
N GLN A 164 14.74 -19.75 26.17
CA GLN A 164 14.27 -19.36 27.50
C GLN A 164 12.81 -18.88 27.52
N VAL A 165 12.29 -18.45 26.37
CA VAL A 165 10.93 -17.95 26.20
C VAL A 165 10.12 -18.93 25.37
N PRO A 166 9.02 -19.51 25.89
CA PRO A 166 8.23 -20.50 25.15
C PRO A 166 7.51 -19.85 23.95
N GLN A 167 7.74 -20.40 22.76
CA GLN A 167 7.01 -20.05 21.54
C GLN A 167 5.86 -21.03 21.32
N SER A 168 4.63 -20.53 21.19
CA SER A 168 3.45 -21.38 20.94
C SER A 168 3.27 -21.75 19.46
N ILE A 169 3.91 -20.99 18.56
CA ILE A 169 4.02 -21.22 17.13
C ILE A 169 5.47 -20.99 16.67
N VAL A 170 5.96 -21.84 15.77
CA VAL A 170 7.22 -21.64 15.04
C VAL A 170 6.93 -21.61 13.55
N VAL A 171 7.56 -20.68 12.83
CA VAL A 171 7.45 -20.54 11.38
C VAL A 171 8.77 -20.99 10.76
N GLU A 172 8.75 -22.09 10.01
CA GLU A 172 9.94 -22.63 9.33
C GLU A 172 9.81 -22.51 7.81
N GLY A 173 10.80 -21.91 7.15
CA GLY A 173 10.84 -21.82 5.69
C GLY A 173 11.94 -20.88 5.20
N GLU A 174 12.24 -20.95 3.91
CA GLU A 174 13.03 -19.90 3.25
C GLU A 174 12.26 -18.58 3.33
N ASP A 175 12.97 -17.47 3.61
CA ASP A 175 12.39 -16.14 3.90
C ASP A 175 11.37 -16.10 5.07
N GLY A 176 11.26 -17.16 5.89
CA GLY A 176 10.23 -17.28 6.93
C GLY A 176 10.21 -16.17 7.98
N GLY A 177 11.35 -15.53 8.26
CA GLY A 177 11.42 -14.37 9.17
C GLY A 177 10.62 -13.15 8.68
N SER A 178 10.38 -13.03 7.37
CA SER A 178 9.53 -11.95 6.83
C SER A 178 8.02 -12.17 7.04
N ILE A 179 7.60 -13.21 7.78
CA ILE A 179 6.21 -13.45 8.17
C ILE A 179 5.98 -12.96 9.61
N TRP A 180 5.71 -11.67 9.79
CA TRP A 180 5.54 -11.10 11.11
C TRP A 180 4.30 -11.64 11.85
N LEU A 181 4.44 -11.81 13.17
CA LEU A 181 3.47 -12.49 14.03
C LEU A 181 2.84 -11.57 15.08
N HIS A 182 1.52 -11.67 15.23
CA HIS A 182 0.77 -11.19 16.39
C HIS A 182 -0.04 -12.35 16.98
N GLU A 183 0.37 -12.84 18.16
CA GLU A 183 -0.35 -13.85 18.94
C GLU A 183 -1.29 -13.23 19.99
N ARG A 184 -2.50 -13.80 20.11
CA ARG A 184 -3.47 -13.52 21.17
C ARG A 184 -4.02 -14.80 21.80
N GLU A 185 -4.42 -14.72 23.06
CA GLU A 185 -5.14 -15.76 23.80
C GLU A 185 -6.59 -15.34 24.06
N THR A 186 -7.54 -16.18 23.65
CA THR A 186 -8.97 -15.91 23.63
C THR A 186 -9.74 -17.06 24.27
N GLY A 187 -9.87 -17.02 25.60
CA GLY A 187 -10.48 -18.12 26.36
C GLY A 187 -9.59 -19.36 26.25
N SER A 188 -10.13 -20.45 25.69
CA SER A 188 -9.36 -21.67 25.40
C SER A 188 -8.63 -21.65 24.04
N GLN A 189 -8.87 -20.66 23.18
CA GLN A 189 -8.34 -20.61 21.81
C GLN A 189 -7.13 -19.68 21.70
N ARG A 190 -6.13 -20.07 20.91
CA ARG A 190 -5.05 -19.18 20.43
C ARG A 190 -5.42 -18.58 19.07
N LEU A 191 -5.08 -17.32 18.87
CA LEU A 191 -5.31 -16.60 17.62
C LEU A 191 -3.97 -16.01 17.14
N TYR A 192 -3.57 -16.38 15.94
CA TYR A 192 -2.33 -15.95 15.31
C TYR A 192 -2.66 -15.13 14.08
N PHE A 193 -2.28 -13.86 14.06
CA PHE A 193 -2.24 -13.06 12.84
C PHE A 193 -0.81 -13.08 12.30
N LEU A 194 -0.65 -13.62 11.10
CA LEU A 194 0.61 -13.76 10.38
C LEU A 194 0.52 -12.90 9.13
N ALA A 195 1.50 -12.04 8.88
CA ALA A 195 1.51 -11.14 7.73
C ALA A 195 2.85 -11.21 6.99
N SER A 196 2.81 -11.46 5.68
CA SER A 196 4.01 -11.40 4.85
C SER A 196 4.41 -9.96 4.61
N MET A 197 5.62 -9.61 5.05
CA MET A 197 6.27 -8.33 4.77
C MET A 197 6.93 -8.30 3.38
N SER A 198 6.84 -9.39 2.60
CA SER A 198 7.38 -9.41 1.24
C SER A 198 6.41 -8.77 0.25
N GLU A 199 6.90 -7.77 -0.48
CA GLU A 199 6.14 -7.06 -1.51
C GLU A 199 6.03 -7.84 -2.83
N LYS A 200 6.93 -8.81 -3.05
CA LYS A 200 7.15 -9.43 -4.37
C LYS A 200 7.33 -10.95 -4.33
N LYS A 201 7.76 -11.54 -3.21
CA LYS A 201 7.95 -13.00 -3.10
C LYS A 201 6.68 -13.66 -2.56
N ARG A 202 6.34 -14.79 -3.17
CA ARG A 202 5.44 -15.80 -2.61
C ARG A 202 6.26 -16.70 -1.69
N ILE A 203 5.87 -16.82 -0.42
CA ILE A 203 6.67 -17.48 0.61
C ILE A 203 5.95 -18.73 1.09
N ARG A 204 6.62 -19.89 1.02
CA ARG A 204 6.11 -21.15 1.57
C ARG A 204 6.78 -21.41 2.91
N VAL A 205 5.96 -21.58 3.95
CA VAL A 205 6.40 -21.90 5.30
C VAL A 205 5.65 -23.11 5.84
N LYS A 206 6.23 -23.76 6.83
CA LYS A 206 5.59 -24.71 7.71
C LYS A 206 5.33 -24.02 9.05
N LEU A 207 4.07 -23.96 9.46
CA LEU A 207 3.64 -23.48 10.76
C LEU A 207 3.57 -24.67 11.72
N LYS A 208 4.30 -24.59 12.85
CA LYS A 208 4.34 -25.62 13.89
C LYS A 208 3.73 -25.07 15.17
N ILE A 209 2.55 -25.58 15.53
CA ILE A 209 1.86 -25.24 16.77
C ILE A 209 2.32 -26.19 17.88
N ALA A 210 2.71 -25.64 19.03
CA ALA A 210 3.33 -26.36 20.14
C ALA A 210 2.38 -27.27 20.96
N PHE A 211 1.14 -27.42 20.52
CA PHE A 211 0.10 -28.24 21.15
C PHE A 211 -0.81 -28.85 20.07
N ALA A 212 -1.50 -29.96 20.40
CA ALA A 212 -2.51 -30.55 19.53
C ALA A 212 -3.73 -29.62 19.38
N ALA A 213 -4.05 -29.20 18.16
CA ALA A 213 -5.08 -28.18 17.90
C ALA A 213 -5.88 -28.42 16.62
N ASN A 214 -7.18 -28.13 16.68
CA ASN A 214 -8.00 -27.91 15.49
C ASN A 214 -7.72 -26.50 14.94
N LEU A 215 -7.32 -26.42 13.67
CA LEU A 215 -6.92 -25.19 13.00
C LEU A 215 -8.04 -24.65 12.09
N PHE A 216 -8.19 -23.32 12.08
CA PHE A 216 -9.19 -22.62 11.27
C PHE A 216 -8.60 -21.33 10.67
N GLU A 217 -8.80 -21.11 9.38
CA GLU A 217 -8.64 -19.79 8.76
C GLU A 217 -9.86 -18.94 9.10
N TRP A 218 -9.66 -17.76 9.67
CA TRP A 218 -10.69 -16.74 9.80
C TRP A 218 -10.53 -15.77 8.63
N ASN A 219 -11.20 -16.07 7.52
CA ASN A 219 -11.04 -15.28 6.31
C ASN A 219 -11.65 -13.88 6.50
N ALA A 220 -10.79 -12.87 6.62
CA ALA A 220 -11.23 -11.52 6.95
C ALA A 220 -11.92 -10.79 5.78
N GLU A 221 -11.84 -11.30 4.56
CA GLU A 221 -12.47 -10.73 3.37
C GLU A 221 -13.93 -11.16 3.25
N THR A 222 -14.20 -12.47 3.38
CA THR A 222 -15.55 -13.05 3.32
C THR A 222 -16.25 -13.00 4.67
N GLY A 223 -15.50 -13.16 5.77
CA GLY A 223 -16.02 -13.38 7.12
C GLY A 223 -16.30 -14.85 7.45
N GLU A 224 -15.91 -15.78 6.57
CA GLU A 224 -16.04 -17.22 6.80
C GLU A 224 -14.95 -17.75 7.75
N VAL A 225 -15.27 -18.86 8.41
CA VAL A 225 -14.32 -19.62 9.23
C VAL A 225 -14.15 -20.99 8.59
N LEU A 226 -12.99 -21.22 7.97
CA LEU A 226 -12.70 -22.42 7.18
C LEU A 226 -11.79 -23.37 7.98
N PRO A 227 -12.14 -24.65 8.15
CA PRO A 227 -11.26 -25.60 8.82
C PRO A 227 -10.03 -25.89 7.95
N ILE A 228 -8.84 -25.89 8.58
CA ILE A 228 -7.57 -26.17 7.91
C ILE A 228 -7.19 -27.65 8.16
N PRO A 229 -7.05 -28.47 7.11
CA PRO A 229 -6.43 -29.79 7.19
C PRO A 229 -5.01 -29.73 7.78
N ALA A 230 -4.82 -30.22 9.01
CA ALA A 230 -3.53 -30.26 9.66
C ALA A 230 -3.34 -31.58 10.43
N PRO A 231 -2.37 -32.43 10.04
CA PRO A 231 -2.05 -33.62 10.83
C PRO A 231 -1.50 -33.21 12.20
N THR A 232 -2.00 -33.86 13.25
CA THR A 232 -1.44 -33.78 14.59
C THR A 232 -0.46 -34.94 14.77
N GLU A 233 0.76 -34.66 15.20
CA GLU A 233 1.80 -35.66 15.44
C GLU A 233 2.21 -35.62 16.92
N GLY A 234 1.63 -36.49 17.75
CA GLY A 234 1.78 -36.42 19.20
C GLY A 234 1.09 -35.17 19.77
N ASN A 235 1.81 -34.34 20.52
CA ASN A 235 1.27 -33.10 21.11
C ASN A 235 1.65 -31.84 20.31
N ARG A 236 1.70 -31.91 18.98
CA ARG A 236 1.94 -30.75 18.09
C ARG A 236 1.10 -30.86 16.83
N THR A 237 0.79 -29.72 16.23
CA THR A 237 0.07 -29.65 14.95
C THR A 237 0.93 -28.90 13.93
N GLU A 238 1.11 -29.48 12.74
CA GLU A 238 1.88 -28.86 11.67
C GLU A 238 1.02 -28.62 10.43
N VAL A 239 1.20 -27.47 9.77
CA VAL A 239 0.58 -27.17 8.48
C VAL A 239 1.54 -26.44 7.55
N ASP A 240 1.59 -26.85 6.29
CA ASP A 240 2.25 -26.09 5.22
C ASP A 240 1.32 -24.95 4.77
N TRP A 241 1.81 -23.72 4.79
CA TRP A 241 1.09 -22.54 4.29
C TRP A 241 1.89 -21.81 3.20
N ILE A 242 1.18 -21.10 2.33
CA ILE A 242 1.80 -20.25 1.32
C ILE A 242 1.22 -18.84 1.45
N PHE A 243 2.08 -17.88 1.76
CA PHE A 243 1.75 -16.46 1.74
C PHE A 243 2.01 -15.91 0.33
N GLU A 244 0.99 -15.29 -0.26
CA GLU A 244 1.17 -14.40 -1.41
C GLU A 244 1.88 -13.10 -0.96
N PRO A 245 2.43 -12.29 -1.89
CA PRO A 245 3.04 -11.01 -1.54
C PRO A 245 2.06 -10.08 -0.81
N ARG A 246 2.49 -9.49 0.32
CA ARG A 246 1.68 -8.73 1.29
C ARG A 246 0.44 -9.50 1.83
N GLY A 247 0.37 -10.80 1.62
CA GLY A 247 -0.73 -11.67 2.07
C GLY A 247 -0.71 -11.89 3.58
N THR A 248 -1.88 -12.18 4.16
CA THR A 248 -2.04 -12.44 5.59
C THR A 248 -2.77 -13.76 5.85
N LEU A 249 -2.64 -14.26 7.07
CA LEU A 249 -3.38 -15.40 7.60
C LEU A 249 -3.82 -15.03 9.03
N LEU A 250 -5.13 -15.08 9.29
CA LEU A 250 -5.67 -15.12 10.64
C LEU A 250 -6.01 -16.57 11.00
N LEU A 251 -5.09 -17.21 11.72
CA LEU A 251 -5.16 -18.60 12.13
C LEU A 251 -5.71 -18.72 13.55
N GLY A 252 -6.89 -19.31 13.69
CA GLY A 252 -7.43 -19.75 14.97
C GLY A 252 -7.01 -21.19 15.29
N ALA A 253 -6.41 -21.42 16.45
CA ALA A 253 -6.02 -22.74 16.94
C ALA A 253 -6.76 -23.08 18.24
N THR A 254 -7.63 -24.08 18.21
CA THR A 254 -8.39 -24.55 19.38
C THR A 254 -7.80 -25.87 19.88
N PRO A 255 -7.31 -25.96 21.13
CA PRO A 255 -6.76 -27.18 21.70
C PRO A 255 -7.73 -28.36 21.55
N GLN A 256 -7.20 -29.51 21.17
CA GLN A 256 -7.96 -30.73 20.97
C GLN A 256 -7.96 -31.60 22.25
N ALA A 257 -9.09 -32.25 22.52
CA ALA A 257 -9.19 -33.31 23.53
C ALA A 257 -9.29 -34.67 22.82
N GLY A 258 -8.25 -35.51 22.92
CA GLY A 258 -8.19 -36.84 22.29
C GLY A 258 -7.48 -36.86 20.92
N GLU A 259 -7.13 -38.06 20.44
CA GLU A 259 -6.24 -38.27 19.28
C GLU A 259 -6.92 -38.14 17.90
N ASP A 260 -8.25 -38.04 17.84
CA ASP A 260 -9.04 -38.03 16.60
C ASP A 260 -8.98 -36.70 15.84
N GLY A 261 -7.81 -36.33 15.32
CA GLY A 261 -7.63 -35.14 14.50
C GLY A 261 -8.59 -35.14 13.29
N VAL A 262 -9.14 -33.97 12.93
CA VAL A 262 -10.01 -33.86 11.75
C VAL A 262 -9.19 -34.21 10.50
N ALA A 263 -9.47 -35.39 9.92
CA ALA A 263 -8.83 -35.88 8.71
C ALA A 263 -9.25 -35.03 7.50
N GLY A 264 -8.60 -33.87 7.35
CA GLY A 264 -8.80 -32.99 6.22
C GLY A 264 -8.16 -33.59 4.97
N TYR A 265 -8.93 -33.68 3.89
CA TYR A 265 -8.45 -34.18 2.60
C TYR A 265 -7.54 -33.13 1.94
N PRO A 266 -6.39 -33.52 1.35
CA PRO A 266 -5.59 -32.60 0.55
C PRO A 266 -6.41 -32.13 -0.65
N ILE A 267 -6.53 -30.81 -0.83
CA ILE A 267 -7.20 -30.20 -1.97
C ILE A 267 -6.28 -30.34 -3.20
N ASN A 268 -6.37 -31.50 -3.85
CA ASN A 268 -5.72 -31.75 -5.14
C ASN A 268 -6.46 -31.00 -6.25
N GLY A 269 -6.14 -29.71 -6.41
CA GLY A 269 -6.59 -28.90 -7.54
C GLY A 269 -5.79 -29.20 -8.82
N ALA A 270 -6.46 -29.21 -9.97
CA ALA A 270 -5.82 -29.07 -11.27
C ALA A 270 -5.88 -27.59 -11.68
N GLU A 271 -4.73 -27.00 -11.99
CA GLU A 271 -4.63 -25.63 -12.51
C GLU A 271 -4.52 -25.69 -14.04
N GLU A 272 -5.45 -25.05 -14.74
CA GLU A 272 -5.44 -24.93 -16.20
C GLU A 272 -5.27 -23.44 -16.57
N ARG A 273 -4.26 -23.14 -17.39
CA ARG A 273 -3.92 -21.77 -17.79
C ARG A 273 -4.29 -21.55 -19.25
N PHE A 274 -5.01 -20.46 -19.50
CA PHE A 274 -5.43 -20.02 -20.83
C PHE A 274 -5.33 -18.49 -20.92
N SER A 275 -5.18 -17.96 -22.13
CA SER A 275 -5.34 -16.53 -22.38
C SER A 275 -6.83 -16.19 -22.44
N ILE A 276 -7.25 -15.10 -21.81
CA ILE A 276 -8.65 -14.66 -21.80
C ILE A 276 -9.10 -14.36 -23.25
N PRO A 277 -10.12 -15.07 -23.78
CA PRO A 277 -10.58 -14.88 -25.15
C PRO A 277 -11.55 -13.70 -25.24
N LEU A 278 -11.02 -12.48 -25.14
CA LEU A 278 -11.82 -11.25 -25.25
C LEU A 278 -12.57 -11.22 -26.59
N ASP A 279 -13.91 -11.30 -26.50
CA ASP A 279 -14.82 -11.36 -27.66
C ASP A 279 -15.43 -10.00 -28.01
N THR A 280 -15.21 -9.01 -27.14
CA THR A 280 -15.74 -7.66 -27.22
C THR A 280 -14.63 -6.65 -26.92
N ALA A 281 -14.66 -5.49 -27.59
CA ALA A 281 -13.74 -4.40 -27.26
C ALA A 281 -14.02 -3.90 -25.83
N PRO A 282 -13.00 -3.51 -25.05
CA PRO A 282 -13.20 -2.97 -23.72
C PRO A 282 -14.08 -1.71 -23.75
N VAL A 283 -14.95 -1.58 -22.75
CA VAL A 283 -15.94 -0.50 -22.69
C VAL A 283 -15.65 0.40 -21.48
N PRO A 284 -15.45 1.71 -21.65
CA PRO A 284 -15.30 2.62 -20.51
C PRO A 284 -16.65 2.74 -19.77
N LEU A 285 -16.62 2.54 -18.46
CA LEU A 285 -17.83 2.62 -17.61
C LEU A 285 -18.06 4.02 -17.03
N GLN A 286 -17.07 4.91 -17.19
CA GLN A 286 -17.14 6.33 -16.89
C GLN A 286 -16.78 7.12 -18.16
N PRO A 287 -17.11 8.43 -18.24
CA PRO A 287 -16.62 9.29 -19.32
C PRO A 287 -15.09 9.28 -19.40
N ASN A 288 -14.55 9.37 -20.60
CA ASN A 288 -13.12 9.68 -20.78
C ASN A 288 -12.85 11.16 -20.52
N VAL A 289 -11.57 11.50 -20.34
CA VAL A 289 -11.14 12.80 -19.83
C VAL A 289 -10.07 13.40 -20.72
N LEU A 290 -10.17 14.71 -20.96
CA LEU A 290 -9.02 15.54 -21.28
C LEU A 290 -8.74 16.46 -20.08
N LEU A 291 -7.53 16.36 -19.56
CA LEU A 291 -6.98 17.37 -18.65
C LEU A 291 -6.69 18.67 -19.40
N LEU A 292 -7.19 19.79 -18.87
CA LEU A 292 -6.82 21.14 -19.27
C LEU A 292 -5.98 21.76 -18.14
N ASP A 293 -4.66 21.69 -18.27
CA ASP A 293 -3.67 22.12 -17.27
C ASP A 293 -2.84 23.33 -17.69
N ARG A 294 -3.02 23.83 -18.92
CA ARG A 294 -2.33 25.00 -19.48
C ARG A 294 -3.30 26.15 -19.67
N PHE A 295 -3.02 27.26 -18.98
CA PHE A 295 -3.91 28.40 -18.88
C PHE A 295 -3.22 29.70 -19.29
N SER A 296 -3.89 30.48 -20.14
CA SER A 296 -3.64 31.91 -20.29
C SER A 296 -4.48 32.68 -19.26
N ARG A 297 -3.88 33.67 -18.60
CA ARG A 297 -4.59 34.62 -17.71
C ARG A 297 -4.95 35.88 -18.50
N TYR A 298 -6.14 36.44 -18.28
CA TYR A 298 -6.50 37.74 -18.84
C TYR A 298 -5.87 38.87 -18.01
N GLU A 299 -5.20 39.81 -18.67
CA GLU A 299 -4.56 40.94 -18.01
C GLU A 299 -5.34 42.24 -18.29
N GLU A 300 -6.17 42.67 -17.33
CA GLU A 300 -7.10 43.79 -17.54
C GLU A 300 -6.41 45.09 -17.98
N HIS A 301 -5.25 45.41 -17.39
CA HIS A 301 -4.49 46.62 -17.73
C HIS A 301 -3.96 46.65 -19.18
N ALA A 302 -3.72 45.47 -19.77
CA ALA A 302 -3.19 45.33 -21.13
C ALA A 302 -4.24 44.83 -22.13
N ALA A 303 -5.46 44.53 -21.65
CA ALA A 303 -6.60 44.00 -22.40
C ALA A 303 -6.30 42.74 -23.24
N LEU A 304 -5.30 41.95 -22.84
CA LEU A 304 -4.78 40.80 -23.58
C LEU A 304 -4.73 39.52 -22.73
N TRP A 305 -4.57 38.38 -23.40
CA TRP A 305 -4.30 37.09 -22.78
C TRP A 305 -2.79 36.85 -22.68
N SER A 306 -2.32 36.37 -21.53
CA SER A 306 -0.93 35.93 -21.36
C SER A 306 -0.59 34.75 -22.27
N ALA A 307 0.71 34.44 -22.40
CA ALA A 307 1.12 33.12 -22.87
C ALA A 307 0.53 32.02 -21.95
N PRO A 308 0.18 30.84 -22.48
CA PRO A 308 -0.37 29.76 -21.67
C PRO A 308 0.73 29.05 -20.88
N LEU A 309 0.59 29.00 -19.56
CA LEU A 309 1.52 28.31 -18.64
C LEU A 309 0.83 27.12 -17.97
N PRO A 310 1.57 26.04 -17.63
CA PRO A 310 1.08 24.96 -16.77
C PRO A 310 0.61 25.47 -15.41
N LEU A 311 -0.36 24.77 -14.80
CA LEU A 311 -0.86 25.11 -13.47
C LEU A 311 0.24 25.20 -12.40
N ALA A 312 1.20 24.27 -12.43
CA ALA A 312 2.32 24.25 -11.48
C ALA A 312 3.18 25.52 -11.55
N GLU A 313 3.35 26.12 -12.74
CA GLU A 313 4.07 27.39 -12.89
C GLU A 313 3.27 28.57 -12.32
N TRP A 314 1.94 28.60 -12.49
CA TRP A 314 1.07 29.61 -11.87
C TRP A 314 1.10 29.55 -10.33
N ILE A 315 1.09 28.35 -9.75
CA ILE A 315 1.22 28.15 -8.30
C ILE A 315 2.62 28.59 -7.83
N HIS A 316 3.69 28.13 -8.50
CA HIS A 316 5.06 28.46 -8.11
C HIS A 316 5.38 29.96 -8.22
N ALA A 317 4.77 30.67 -9.17
CA ALA A 317 4.87 32.12 -9.31
C ALA A 317 4.21 32.91 -8.15
N GLY A 318 3.70 32.25 -7.10
CA GLY A 318 3.02 32.88 -5.98
C GLY A 318 1.76 33.64 -6.39
N SER A 319 1.23 33.33 -7.57
CA SER A 319 0.13 34.07 -8.19
C SER A 319 -1.20 33.61 -7.62
N ALA A 320 -1.49 34.05 -6.40
CA ALA A 320 -2.86 34.18 -5.95
C ALA A 320 -3.60 35.05 -6.97
N ALA A 321 -4.72 34.57 -7.49
CA ALA A 321 -5.47 35.28 -8.51
C ALA A 321 -6.59 36.10 -7.86
N ASP A 322 -6.67 37.38 -8.19
CA ASP A 322 -7.72 38.25 -7.66
C ASP A 322 -9.12 37.75 -8.08
N PRO A 323 -10.16 37.95 -7.25
CA PRO A 323 -11.53 37.62 -7.63
C PRO A 323 -11.93 38.28 -8.96
N ASN A 324 -12.65 37.54 -9.81
CA ASN A 324 -12.95 37.87 -11.22
C ASN A 324 -11.78 37.74 -12.22
N THR A 325 -10.58 37.32 -11.81
CA THR A 325 -9.53 36.93 -12.78
C THR A 325 -10.09 35.87 -13.73
N ARG A 326 -9.83 36.04 -15.04
CA ARG A 326 -10.27 35.11 -16.08
C ARG A 326 -9.09 34.25 -16.53
N PHE A 327 -9.31 32.94 -16.58
CA PHE A 327 -8.37 31.96 -17.12
C PHE A 327 -8.97 31.28 -18.34
N LEU A 328 -8.15 31.06 -19.37
CA LEU A 328 -8.51 30.46 -20.64
C LEU A 328 -7.62 29.25 -20.92
N ALA A 329 -8.24 28.09 -21.11
CA ALA A 329 -7.62 26.88 -21.65
C ALA A 329 -8.16 26.57 -23.06
N LYS A 330 -7.48 25.66 -23.78
CA LYS A 330 -7.86 25.27 -25.15
C LYS A 330 -8.01 23.76 -25.28
N ALA A 331 -9.18 23.33 -25.75
CA ALA A 331 -9.46 21.95 -26.13
C ALA A 331 -9.42 21.82 -27.67
N HIS A 332 -8.64 20.88 -28.20
CA HIS A 332 -8.54 20.66 -29.64
C HIS A 332 -9.41 19.47 -30.06
N ILE A 333 -10.28 19.66 -31.04
CA ILE A 333 -11.34 18.70 -31.39
C ILE A 333 -11.23 18.31 -32.88
N GLY A 334 -11.29 17.02 -33.16
CA GLY A 334 -11.24 16.45 -34.52
C GLY A 334 -12.48 16.74 -35.38
N GLU A 335 -12.42 16.34 -36.65
CA GLU A 335 -13.39 16.75 -37.68
C GLU A 335 -14.81 16.17 -37.49
N ALA A 336 -14.94 15.05 -36.76
CA ALA A 336 -16.16 14.25 -36.67
C ALA A 336 -16.73 14.13 -35.23
N MET A 337 -16.96 15.27 -34.56
CA MET A 337 -17.24 15.31 -33.10
C MET A 337 -18.58 15.98 -32.72
N ARG A 338 -19.44 16.32 -33.69
CA ARG A 338 -20.68 17.11 -33.47
C ARG A 338 -21.80 16.40 -32.71
N GLU A 339 -21.72 15.08 -32.54
CA GLU A 339 -22.76 14.27 -31.88
C GLU A 339 -22.41 13.90 -30.43
N LEU A 340 -21.23 14.30 -29.96
CA LEU A 340 -20.76 13.94 -28.62
C LEU A 340 -21.29 14.89 -27.55
N GLN A 341 -21.74 14.29 -26.45
CA GLN A 341 -22.07 15.02 -25.22
C GLN A 341 -20.76 15.27 -24.46
N LEU A 342 -20.35 16.53 -24.42
CA LEU A 342 -19.18 17.00 -23.66
C LEU A 342 -19.65 17.79 -22.44
N GLN A 343 -18.94 17.62 -21.34
CA GLN A 343 -19.09 18.46 -20.16
C GLN A 343 -17.72 19.07 -19.80
N VAL A 344 -17.73 20.32 -19.32
CA VAL A 344 -16.57 20.90 -18.64
C VAL A 344 -16.73 20.68 -17.15
N VAL A 345 -15.69 20.22 -16.47
CA VAL A 345 -15.67 20.08 -15.01
C VAL A 345 -14.73 21.14 -14.43
N VAL A 346 -15.23 21.88 -13.45
CA VAL A 346 -14.49 22.92 -12.72
C VAL A 346 -14.86 22.84 -11.25
N GLU A 347 -13.92 23.12 -10.35
CA GLU A 347 -14.20 23.13 -8.92
C GLU A 347 -15.25 24.19 -8.54
N ARG A 348 -16.24 23.80 -7.73
CA ARG A 348 -17.45 24.52 -7.33
C ARG A 348 -17.15 25.88 -6.73
N HIS A 349 -16.06 25.95 -5.95
CA HIS A 349 -15.62 27.16 -5.28
C HIS A 349 -14.60 27.97 -6.09
N LEU A 350 -14.28 27.56 -7.32
CA LEU A 350 -13.31 28.21 -8.19
C LEU A 350 -13.97 29.25 -9.10
N ALA A 351 -14.98 28.87 -9.88
CA ALA A 351 -15.56 29.71 -10.93
C ALA A 351 -16.95 30.28 -10.59
N LEU A 352 -17.16 31.58 -10.83
CA LEU A 352 -18.50 32.19 -10.88
C LEU A 352 -19.22 31.89 -12.19
N GLU A 353 -18.44 31.66 -13.23
CA GLU A 353 -18.92 31.56 -14.60
C GLU A 353 -17.91 30.75 -15.41
N VAL A 354 -18.43 29.77 -16.17
CA VAL A 354 -17.66 28.96 -17.11
C VAL A 354 -18.24 29.21 -18.51
N ARG A 355 -17.38 29.40 -19.52
CA ARG A 355 -17.78 29.67 -20.91
C ARG A 355 -17.09 28.71 -21.87
N TRP A 356 -17.80 28.33 -22.93
CA TRP A 356 -17.25 27.61 -24.08
C TRP A 356 -17.38 28.48 -25.33
N ASN A 357 -16.26 28.73 -26.03
CA ASN A 357 -16.20 29.61 -27.20
C ASN A 357 -16.87 30.99 -26.96
N GLY A 358 -16.73 31.51 -25.74
CA GLY A 358 -17.32 32.79 -25.28
C GLY A 358 -18.77 32.72 -24.79
N CYS A 359 -19.48 31.60 -24.99
CA CYS A 359 -20.87 31.42 -24.54
C CYS A 359 -20.91 30.82 -23.11
N PRO A 360 -21.68 31.39 -22.16
CA PRO A 360 -21.87 30.80 -20.82
C PRO A 360 -22.42 29.38 -20.86
N LEU A 361 -21.82 28.49 -20.08
CA LEU A 361 -22.32 27.14 -19.86
C LEU A 361 -23.29 27.08 -18.67
N ILE A 362 -24.14 26.05 -18.67
CA ILE A 362 -25.12 25.80 -17.60
C ILE A 362 -24.72 24.53 -16.86
N THR A 363 -24.79 24.58 -15.54
CA THR A 363 -24.69 23.43 -14.64
C THR A 363 -26.08 23.11 -14.07
N ASP A 364 -26.37 21.82 -13.91
CA ASP A 364 -27.57 21.29 -13.24
C ASP A 364 -27.29 20.94 -11.76
N GLY A 365 -26.07 21.19 -11.27
CA GLY A 365 -25.63 20.81 -9.93
C GLY A 365 -24.92 19.45 -9.87
N SER A 366 -24.86 18.69 -10.97
CA SER A 366 -24.16 17.40 -11.02
C SER A 366 -22.65 17.53 -10.82
N THR A 367 -22.05 16.51 -10.21
CA THR A 367 -20.62 16.46 -9.91
C THR A 367 -20.00 15.17 -10.42
N TRP A 368 -18.67 15.18 -10.61
CA TRP A 368 -17.92 14.06 -11.14
C TRP A 368 -16.69 13.79 -10.28
N MET A 369 -16.56 12.55 -9.79
CA MET A 369 -15.55 12.05 -8.84
C MET A 369 -15.57 12.70 -7.44
N ASP A 370 -15.53 14.03 -7.36
CA ASP A 370 -15.49 14.79 -6.11
C ASP A 370 -16.78 15.64 -5.93
N PRO A 371 -17.32 15.80 -4.71
CA PRO A 371 -18.47 16.69 -4.45
C PRO A 371 -18.27 18.17 -4.84
N ASP A 372 -17.04 18.64 -4.93
CA ASP A 372 -16.70 19.98 -5.39
C ASP A 372 -16.38 20.04 -6.89
N TRP A 373 -16.28 18.93 -7.62
CA TRP A 373 -16.01 18.96 -9.06
C TRP A 373 -17.32 19.06 -9.87
N LEU A 374 -17.72 20.29 -10.16
CA LEU A 374 -19.02 20.64 -10.73
C LEU A 374 -19.03 20.54 -12.26
N CYS A 375 -20.04 19.86 -12.81
CA CYS A 375 -20.17 19.63 -14.25
C CYS A 375 -21.01 20.73 -14.94
N TYR A 376 -20.54 21.17 -16.10
CA TYR A 376 -21.18 22.16 -16.96
C TYR A 376 -21.41 21.56 -18.35
N GLN A 377 -22.66 21.53 -18.83
CA GLN A 377 -23.00 20.95 -20.12
C GLN A 377 -22.48 21.82 -21.27
N VAL A 378 -21.83 21.23 -22.28
CA VAL A 378 -21.42 21.92 -23.52
C VAL A 378 -22.47 21.66 -24.62
N PRO A 379 -23.21 22.67 -25.07
CA PRO A 379 -24.13 22.53 -26.20
C PRO A 379 -23.41 22.06 -27.48
N PRO A 380 -23.87 20.99 -28.17
CA PRO A 380 -23.19 20.43 -29.33
C PRO A 380 -23.01 21.41 -30.51
N ASP A 381 -23.88 22.41 -30.64
CA ASP A 381 -23.81 23.47 -31.66
C ASP A 381 -22.69 24.49 -31.40
N LEU A 382 -22.19 24.57 -30.16
CA LEU A 382 -21.03 25.39 -29.81
C LEU A 382 -19.69 24.66 -30.03
N VAL A 383 -19.70 23.35 -30.27
CA VAL A 383 -18.51 22.53 -30.53
C VAL A 383 -18.04 22.71 -31.97
N ARG A 384 -16.75 23.04 -32.14
CA ARG A 384 -16.14 23.34 -33.45
C ARG A 384 -14.95 22.44 -33.74
N HIS A 385 -14.68 22.17 -35.01
CA HIS A 385 -13.43 21.53 -35.43
C HIS A 385 -12.24 22.45 -35.13
N GLY A 386 -11.13 21.90 -34.63
CA GLY A 386 -9.93 22.64 -34.25
C GLY A 386 -9.96 23.12 -32.80
N SER A 387 -9.42 24.31 -32.54
CA SER A 387 -9.32 24.88 -31.19
C SER A 387 -10.68 25.37 -30.70
N ASN A 388 -11.07 24.96 -29.50
CA ASN A 388 -12.19 25.49 -28.74
C ASN A 388 -11.67 26.11 -27.44
N GLU A 389 -12.32 27.17 -26.99
CA GLU A 389 -11.88 28.00 -25.86
C GLU A 389 -12.74 27.70 -24.63
N VAL A 390 -12.10 27.28 -23.54
CA VAL A 390 -12.73 27.02 -22.24
C VAL A 390 -12.26 28.09 -21.27
N GLU A 391 -13.17 28.98 -20.88
CA GLU A 391 -12.87 30.10 -19.99
C GLU A 391 -13.56 29.92 -18.63
N ALA A 392 -12.82 30.13 -17.55
CA ALA A 392 -13.35 30.22 -16.19
C ALA A 392 -13.04 31.60 -15.60
N ARG A 393 -14.05 32.25 -15.02
CA ARG A 393 -13.91 33.51 -14.27
C ARG A 393 -13.99 33.23 -12.77
N LEU A 394 -12.90 33.54 -12.05
CA LEU A 394 -12.76 33.19 -10.63
C LEU A 394 -13.76 33.91 -9.73
N GLY A 395 -14.18 33.21 -8.68
CA GLY A 395 -15.01 33.74 -7.61
C GLY A 395 -14.28 34.46 -6.49
N VAL A 396 -15.07 35.08 -5.63
CA VAL A 396 -14.60 35.60 -4.35
C VAL A 396 -14.47 34.40 -3.41
N ARG A 397 -13.24 34.06 -3.02
CA ARG A 397 -12.94 33.14 -1.92
C ARG A 397 -12.63 33.95 -0.66
N ASP A 398 -12.94 33.39 0.51
CA ASP A 398 -12.41 33.87 1.79
C ASP A 398 -10.92 33.45 1.92
N GLY A 399 -10.05 34.10 1.13
CA GLY A 399 -8.62 33.83 1.09
C GLY A 399 -8.02 33.90 -0.32
N ALA A 400 -6.69 33.83 -0.38
CA ALA A 400 -5.92 33.75 -1.62
C ALA A 400 -6.08 32.36 -2.25
N GLY A 401 -6.93 32.24 -3.26
CA GLY A 401 -7.06 31.02 -4.06
C GLY A 401 -6.11 31.01 -5.26
N HIS A 402 -5.63 29.81 -5.63
CA HIS A 402 -5.02 29.57 -6.93
C HIS A 402 -6.06 29.03 -7.92
N MET A 403 -5.72 29.05 -9.21
CA MET A 403 -6.44 28.29 -10.21
C MET A 403 -6.28 26.78 -9.91
N GLU A 404 -7.25 25.96 -10.31
CA GLU A 404 -7.16 24.50 -10.29
C GLU A 404 -7.35 23.95 -11.71
N ASN A 405 -7.05 22.68 -11.92
CA ASN A 405 -7.20 22.06 -13.24
C ASN A 405 -8.66 22.09 -13.71
N MET A 406 -8.87 22.34 -15.01
CA MET A 406 -10.16 22.13 -15.64
C MET A 406 -10.14 20.79 -16.40
N TYR A 407 -11.29 20.18 -16.58
CA TYR A 407 -11.41 18.93 -17.33
C TYR A 407 -12.48 19.06 -18.40
N VAL A 408 -12.29 18.40 -19.54
CA VAL A 408 -13.39 18.06 -20.45
C VAL A 408 -13.66 16.57 -20.27
N ILE A 409 -14.92 16.18 -20.08
CA ILE A 409 -15.33 14.78 -19.96
C ILE A 409 -16.40 14.42 -21.00
N GLY A 410 -16.41 13.17 -21.46
CA GLY A 410 -17.38 12.69 -22.44
C GLY A 410 -17.01 11.34 -23.08
N ASP A 411 -17.77 10.92 -24.09
CA ASP A 411 -17.49 9.73 -24.89
C ASP A 411 -16.54 10.07 -26.06
N PHE A 412 -15.24 10.10 -25.80
CA PHE A 412 -14.20 10.37 -26.81
C PHE A 412 -12.93 9.58 -26.53
N SER A 413 -12.06 9.48 -27.53
CA SER A 413 -10.65 9.16 -27.35
C SER A 413 -9.80 10.42 -27.42
N VAL A 414 -8.62 10.41 -26.78
CA VAL A 414 -7.63 11.50 -26.84
C VAL A 414 -6.41 11.03 -27.62
N LEU A 415 -6.18 11.61 -28.79
CA LEU A 415 -4.94 11.42 -29.54
C LEU A 415 -3.84 12.32 -28.96
N LEU A 416 -2.79 11.69 -28.45
CA LEU A 416 -1.52 12.34 -28.11
C LEU A 416 -0.56 12.22 -29.30
N THR A 417 0.27 13.24 -29.50
CA THR A 417 1.33 13.24 -30.51
C THR A 417 2.43 14.18 -30.04
N ASP A 418 3.68 13.73 -30.03
CA ASP A 418 4.83 14.47 -29.52
C ASP A 418 4.89 15.90 -30.06
N GLY A 419 5.05 16.86 -29.14
CA GLY A 419 5.12 18.29 -29.46
C GLY A 419 3.81 18.93 -29.95
N LYS A 420 2.66 18.23 -29.88
CA LYS A 420 1.33 18.76 -30.25
C LYS A 420 0.37 18.75 -29.07
N ALA A 421 -0.61 19.64 -29.12
CA ALA A 421 -1.72 19.63 -28.16
C ALA A 421 -2.56 18.33 -28.31
N PRO A 422 -3.08 17.77 -27.20
CA PRO A 422 -4.00 16.62 -27.24
C PRO A 422 -5.24 16.91 -28.09
N ILE A 423 -5.67 15.95 -28.91
CA ILE A 423 -6.84 16.10 -29.80
C ILE A 423 -7.94 15.10 -29.43
N LEU A 424 -9.14 15.58 -29.12
CA LEU A 424 -10.31 14.72 -28.91
C LEU A 424 -10.78 14.16 -30.26
N GLN A 425 -11.06 12.86 -30.30
CA GLN A 425 -11.52 12.09 -31.46
C GLN A 425 -12.63 11.11 -31.04
N PRO A 426 -13.42 10.51 -31.96
CA PRO A 426 -14.40 9.48 -31.59
C PRO A 426 -13.71 8.32 -30.86
N ALA A 427 -14.38 7.72 -29.87
CA ALA A 427 -13.83 6.58 -29.13
C ALA A 427 -13.85 5.26 -29.92
N GLN A 428 -14.74 5.15 -30.92
CA GLN A 428 -15.01 3.90 -31.61
C GLN A 428 -13.80 3.37 -32.38
N GLY A 429 -13.32 2.20 -31.98
CA GLY A 429 -12.24 1.51 -32.66
C GLY A 429 -10.84 2.06 -32.37
N THR A 430 -10.65 2.95 -31.39
CA THR A 430 -9.31 3.42 -31.00
C THR A 430 -8.52 2.32 -30.27
N ILE A 431 -9.18 1.49 -29.45
CA ILE A 431 -8.56 0.29 -28.84
C ILE A 431 -8.32 -0.75 -29.94
N LYS A 432 -7.05 -1.15 -30.11
CA LYS A 432 -6.58 -2.17 -31.06
C LYS A 432 -6.09 -3.44 -30.36
N ASP A 433 -5.40 -3.28 -29.24
CA ASP A 433 -4.96 -4.36 -28.36
C ASP A 433 -5.59 -4.16 -26.98
N PRO A 434 -6.65 -4.92 -26.63
CA PRO A 434 -7.30 -4.80 -25.33
C PRO A 434 -6.47 -5.38 -24.18
N THR A 435 -5.34 -6.03 -24.46
CA THR A 435 -4.38 -6.51 -23.46
C THR A 435 -3.18 -5.58 -23.28
N GLY A 436 -3.04 -4.60 -24.18
CA GLY A 436 -2.01 -3.55 -24.14
C GLY A 436 -2.40 -2.35 -23.28
N ASP A 437 -1.54 -1.33 -23.30
CA ASP A 437 -1.78 -0.09 -22.55
C ASP A 437 -2.92 0.72 -23.17
N LEU A 438 -3.97 1.01 -22.40
CA LEU A 438 -5.11 1.79 -22.88
C LEU A 438 -4.81 3.30 -22.92
N SER A 439 -3.81 3.77 -22.16
CA SER A 439 -3.37 5.17 -22.19
C SER A 439 -2.86 5.58 -23.57
N GLU A 440 -2.09 4.69 -24.21
CA GLU A 440 -1.60 4.83 -25.59
C GLU A 440 -2.71 4.65 -26.65
N GLN A 441 -3.88 4.13 -26.25
CA GLN A 441 -5.01 3.78 -27.12
C GLN A 441 -6.23 4.67 -26.91
N GLY A 442 -6.00 5.94 -26.56
CA GLY A 442 -7.02 6.97 -26.49
C GLY A 442 -7.56 7.29 -25.10
N TYR A 443 -7.08 6.62 -24.05
CA TYR A 443 -7.51 6.80 -22.67
C TYR A 443 -6.40 7.34 -21.72
N PRO A 444 -5.56 8.32 -22.14
CA PRO A 444 -4.36 8.72 -21.39
C PRO A 444 -4.67 9.31 -20.01
N PHE A 445 -5.77 10.05 -19.87
CA PHE A 445 -6.21 10.65 -18.61
C PHE A 445 -7.39 9.91 -17.97
N TYR A 446 -7.69 8.68 -18.44
CA TYR A 446 -8.84 7.93 -17.95
C TYR A 446 -8.67 7.54 -16.48
N ALA A 447 -9.66 7.89 -15.68
CA ALA A 447 -9.78 7.49 -14.29
C ALA A 447 -11.17 6.89 -14.08
N GLY A 448 -11.21 5.62 -13.70
CA GLY A 448 -12.45 4.86 -13.60
C GLY A 448 -12.25 3.37 -13.83
N SER A 449 -13.34 2.69 -14.16
CA SER A 449 -13.43 1.27 -14.46
C SER A 449 -13.59 1.05 -15.96
N MET A 450 -12.84 0.10 -16.51
CA MET A 450 -12.99 -0.39 -17.88
C MET A 450 -13.56 -1.81 -17.82
N GLY A 451 -14.63 -2.08 -18.57
CA GLY A 451 -15.29 -3.39 -18.65
C GLY A 451 -14.68 -4.26 -19.75
N PHE A 452 -14.32 -5.49 -19.42
CA PHE A 452 -13.71 -6.48 -20.32
C PHE A 452 -14.60 -7.73 -20.40
N GLY A 453 -15.23 -7.93 -21.55
CA GLY A 453 -16.14 -9.04 -21.79
C GLY A 453 -15.50 -10.21 -22.54
N PHE A 454 -15.81 -11.42 -22.09
CA PHE A 454 -15.45 -12.66 -22.79
C PHE A 454 -16.42 -13.79 -22.43
N SER A 455 -16.37 -14.87 -23.19
CA SER A 455 -17.21 -16.05 -22.99
C SER A 455 -16.33 -17.30 -22.90
N LEU A 456 -16.74 -18.30 -22.12
CA LEU A 456 -16.01 -19.57 -21.97
C LEU A 456 -16.95 -20.77 -22.03
N ASP A 457 -16.48 -21.84 -22.67
CA ASP A 457 -17.06 -23.18 -22.64
C ASP A 457 -16.05 -24.19 -22.05
N GLU A 458 -16.51 -25.15 -21.25
CA GLU A 458 -15.68 -26.20 -20.66
C GLU A 458 -14.95 -27.03 -21.72
N MET A 459 -15.55 -27.22 -22.90
CA MET A 459 -14.95 -27.96 -24.02
C MET A 459 -13.76 -27.23 -24.67
N GLU A 460 -13.67 -25.91 -24.52
CA GLU A 460 -12.56 -25.11 -25.05
C GLU A 460 -11.35 -25.11 -24.11
N ILE A 461 -11.63 -25.12 -22.79
CA ILE A 461 -10.63 -25.16 -21.73
C ILE A 461 -10.12 -26.60 -21.51
N HIS A 462 -11.04 -27.56 -21.39
CA HIS A 462 -10.78 -28.89 -20.84
C HIS A 462 -10.83 -29.98 -21.91
N ARG A 463 -9.66 -30.38 -22.44
CA ARG A 463 -9.55 -31.49 -23.42
C ARG A 463 -9.57 -32.90 -22.80
N ARG A 464 -9.88 -33.05 -21.51
CA ARG A 464 -9.91 -34.34 -20.79
C ARG A 464 -11.33 -34.78 -20.48
N GLN A 465 -11.54 -36.10 -20.37
CA GLN A 465 -12.84 -36.68 -20.07
C GLN A 465 -13.12 -36.63 -18.55
N GLN A 466 -14.24 -35.99 -18.19
CA GLN A 466 -14.89 -35.98 -16.86
C GLN A 466 -13.99 -35.61 -15.67
N ARG A 467 -14.05 -34.33 -15.30
CA ARG A 467 -13.52 -33.80 -14.04
C ARG A 467 -14.36 -34.27 -12.83
N PRO A 468 -13.76 -34.61 -11.67
CA PRO A 468 -14.50 -34.91 -10.44
C PRO A 468 -15.22 -33.66 -9.88
N PRO A 469 -16.30 -33.83 -9.10
CA PRO A 469 -16.99 -32.72 -8.45
C PRO A 469 -16.07 -31.96 -7.48
N GLY A 470 -16.19 -30.64 -7.45
CA GLY A 470 -15.38 -29.76 -6.60
C GLY A 470 -15.60 -28.28 -6.92
N LYS A 471 -14.80 -27.41 -6.31
CA LYS A 471 -14.85 -25.96 -6.55
C LYS A 471 -14.26 -25.57 -7.91
N TRP A 472 -14.87 -24.57 -8.55
CA TRP A 472 -14.32 -23.86 -9.71
C TRP A 472 -13.78 -22.52 -9.24
N LEU A 473 -12.48 -22.30 -9.42
CA LEU A 473 -11.78 -21.08 -9.05
C LEU A 473 -11.28 -20.41 -10.33
N LEU A 474 -11.64 -19.15 -10.56
CA LEU A 474 -11.08 -18.32 -11.63
C LEU A 474 -10.01 -17.42 -11.02
N ARG A 475 -8.77 -17.52 -11.50
CA ARG A 475 -7.63 -16.73 -11.01
C ARG A 475 -6.99 -15.91 -12.14
N LEU A 476 -6.78 -14.62 -11.88
CA LEU A 476 -5.94 -13.76 -12.71
C LEU A 476 -4.50 -13.75 -12.17
N THR A 477 -3.51 -13.89 -13.05
CA THR A 477 -2.10 -13.87 -12.64
C THR A 477 -1.50 -12.47 -12.77
N ARG A 478 -1.24 -11.79 -11.65
CA ARG A 478 -0.60 -10.46 -11.59
C ARG A 478 -1.25 -9.40 -12.53
N PRO A 479 -2.57 -9.17 -12.46
CA PRO A 479 -3.20 -8.10 -13.22
C PRO A 479 -2.70 -6.73 -12.75
N GLN A 480 -2.54 -5.79 -13.69
CA GLN A 480 -2.28 -4.38 -13.35
C GLN A 480 -3.61 -3.67 -13.11
N ALA A 481 -4.13 -3.75 -11.89
CA ALA A 481 -5.40 -3.14 -11.49
C ALA A 481 -5.34 -2.57 -10.07
N GLY A 482 -6.00 -1.43 -9.84
CA GLY A 482 -6.26 -0.94 -8.48
C GLY A 482 -7.35 -1.76 -7.79
N SER A 483 -8.38 -2.17 -8.54
CA SER A 483 -9.29 -3.26 -8.15
C SER A 483 -9.96 -3.90 -9.37
N ILE A 484 -10.47 -5.12 -9.21
CA ILE A 484 -11.21 -5.84 -10.24
C ILE A 484 -12.50 -6.36 -9.62
N ARG A 485 -13.63 -6.13 -10.30
CA ARG A 485 -14.91 -6.78 -9.98
C ARG A 485 -15.26 -7.76 -11.11
N LEU A 486 -15.58 -8.99 -10.73
CA LEU A 486 -16.00 -10.04 -11.67
C LEU A 486 -17.53 -10.15 -11.70
N TYR A 487 -18.09 -10.30 -12.90
CA TYR A 487 -19.46 -10.79 -13.11
C TYR A 487 -19.40 -12.11 -13.88
N VAL A 488 -20.23 -13.07 -13.50
CA VAL A 488 -20.40 -14.35 -14.20
C VAL A 488 -21.89 -14.53 -14.49
N ASN A 489 -22.27 -14.66 -15.76
CA ASN A 489 -23.66 -14.76 -16.20
C ASN A 489 -24.55 -13.60 -15.66
N GLY A 490 -23.98 -12.39 -15.55
CA GLY A 490 -24.62 -11.21 -14.97
C GLY A 490 -24.66 -11.15 -13.43
N ILE A 491 -24.29 -12.23 -12.74
CA ILE A 491 -24.21 -12.28 -11.27
C ILE A 491 -22.91 -11.60 -10.83
N VAL A 492 -23.05 -10.58 -9.97
CA VAL A 492 -21.91 -9.86 -9.39
C VAL A 492 -21.19 -10.70 -8.34
N ASN A 493 -19.86 -10.75 -8.43
CA ASN A 493 -19.00 -11.35 -7.42
C ASN A 493 -18.29 -10.24 -6.60
N ASN A 494 -17.69 -10.63 -5.49
CA ASN A 494 -16.87 -9.72 -4.69
C ASN A 494 -15.77 -9.07 -5.54
N ALA A 495 -15.45 -7.80 -5.27
CA ALA A 495 -14.26 -7.20 -5.84
C ALA A 495 -12.99 -7.84 -5.25
N ARG A 496 -11.86 -7.69 -5.93
CA ARG A 496 -10.49 -7.97 -5.46
C ARG A 496 -9.66 -6.71 -5.60
N ALA A 497 -8.66 -6.52 -4.74
CA ALA A 497 -7.68 -5.42 -4.85
C ALA A 497 -6.25 -5.86 -4.44
N TRP A 498 -6.03 -7.15 -4.23
CA TRP A 498 -4.75 -7.75 -3.83
C TRP A 498 -4.74 -9.26 -4.15
N GLU A 499 -3.57 -9.88 -4.08
CA GLU A 499 -3.38 -11.32 -4.30
C GLU A 499 -3.98 -12.17 -3.16
N PRO A 500 -4.54 -13.36 -3.44
CA PRO A 500 -4.75 -13.93 -4.76
C PRO A 500 -5.92 -13.25 -5.49
N TRP A 501 -5.74 -12.88 -6.75
CA TRP A 501 -6.82 -12.38 -7.62
C TRP A 501 -7.74 -13.53 -8.08
N GLU A 502 -8.45 -14.12 -7.13
CA GLU A 502 -9.19 -15.38 -7.28
C GLU A 502 -10.66 -15.25 -6.87
N TRP A 503 -11.54 -15.88 -7.64
CA TRP A 503 -12.97 -15.94 -7.37
C TRP A 503 -13.44 -17.40 -7.36
N ASP A 504 -14.20 -17.76 -6.33
CA ASP A 504 -15.02 -18.97 -6.36
C ASP A 504 -16.23 -18.72 -7.26
N ILE A 505 -16.30 -19.44 -8.38
CA ILE A 505 -17.35 -19.33 -9.39
C ILE A 505 -18.19 -20.62 -9.46
N THR A 506 -18.11 -21.48 -8.43
CA THR A 506 -18.68 -22.84 -8.44
C THR A 506 -20.20 -22.86 -8.66
N GLU A 507 -20.92 -21.87 -8.15
CA GLU A 507 -22.39 -21.79 -8.28
C GLU A 507 -22.84 -21.18 -9.62
N GLN A 508 -21.97 -20.37 -10.25
CA GLN A 508 -22.26 -19.62 -11.46
C GLN A 508 -21.77 -20.34 -12.73
N TRP A 509 -20.84 -21.30 -12.60
CA TRP A 509 -20.30 -22.09 -13.71
C TRP A 509 -21.30 -23.14 -14.21
N THR A 510 -21.81 -22.95 -15.43
CA THR A 510 -22.74 -23.89 -16.11
C THR A 510 -22.03 -24.87 -17.05
N GLY A 511 -20.72 -24.73 -17.23
CA GLY A 511 -19.91 -25.53 -18.15
C GLY A 511 -20.01 -25.14 -19.63
N ARG A 512 -20.99 -24.34 -20.04
CA ARG A 512 -21.18 -23.91 -21.44
C ARG A 512 -21.77 -22.51 -21.53
N ASP A 513 -21.38 -21.77 -22.56
CA ASP A 513 -21.82 -20.39 -22.84
C ASP A 513 -21.73 -19.45 -21.62
N CYS A 514 -20.75 -19.65 -20.74
CA CYS A 514 -20.59 -18.82 -19.54
C CYS A 514 -20.03 -17.45 -19.93
N ARG A 515 -20.81 -16.39 -19.68
CA ARG A 515 -20.41 -15.00 -19.91
C ARG A 515 -19.64 -14.46 -18.71
N PHE A 516 -18.47 -13.89 -18.96
CA PHE A 516 -17.64 -13.22 -17.96
C PHE A 516 -17.46 -11.74 -18.29
N GLU A 517 -17.44 -10.91 -17.25
CA GLU A 517 -17.11 -9.49 -17.36
C GLU A 517 -16.20 -9.09 -16.20
N PHE A 518 -15.01 -8.55 -16.51
CA PHE A 518 -14.13 -7.92 -15.53
C PHE A 518 -14.26 -6.40 -15.61
N ASN A 519 -14.66 -5.76 -14.51
CA ASN A 519 -14.61 -4.31 -14.37
C ASN A 519 -13.32 -3.95 -13.64
N ILE A 520 -12.31 -3.59 -14.42
CA ILE A 520 -10.95 -3.29 -13.96
C ILE A 520 -10.87 -1.80 -13.68
N THR A 521 -10.57 -1.42 -12.45
CA THR A 521 -10.54 -0.04 -11.97
C THR A 521 -9.10 0.42 -11.78
N GLY A 522 -8.76 1.55 -12.39
CA GLY A 522 -7.45 2.21 -12.23
C GLY A 522 -7.33 3.03 -10.94
N SER A 523 -6.32 3.89 -10.89
CA SER A 523 -6.17 4.93 -9.87
C SER A 523 -6.41 6.32 -10.48
N LEU A 524 -6.45 7.37 -9.64
CA LEU A 524 -6.53 8.76 -10.13
C LEU A 524 -5.19 9.30 -10.66
N ARG A 525 -4.10 8.50 -10.70
CA ARG A 525 -2.76 8.98 -11.13
C ARG A 525 -2.78 9.52 -12.56
N ASN A 526 -3.45 8.84 -13.48
CA ASN A 526 -3.58 9.31 -14.87
C ASN A 526 -4.38 10.61 -15.00
N LEU A 527 -5.21 10.96 -14.01
CA LEU A 527 -6.01 12.18 -14.01
C LEU A 527 -5.29 13.34 -13.32
N ILE A 528 -4.80 13.11 -12.10
CA ILE A 528 -4.27 14.15 -11.19
C ILE A 528 -2.76 14.36 -11.38
N GLY A 529 -2.05 13.37 -11.92
CA GLY A 529 -0.62 13.44 -12.21
C GLY A 529 0.25 12.71 -11.20
N PRO A 530 1.53 13.09 -11.06
CA PRO A 530 2.15 14.33 -11.52
C PRO A 530 2.44 14.37 -13.03
N HIS A 531 1.92 15.37 -13.74
CA HIS A 531 2.06 15.48 -15.21
C HIS A 531 3.28 16.29 -15.68
N HIS A 532 3.87 17.11 -14.79
CA HIS A 532 4.96 18.07 -15.14
C HIS A 532 6.23 17.90 -14.30
N LEU A 533 6.34 16.85 -13.49
CA LEU A 533 7.55 16.57 -12.70
C LEU A 533 8.42 15.54 -13.42
N ALA A 534 9.64 15.94 -13.78
CA ALA A 534 10.50 15.18 -14.68
C ALA A 534 11.10 13.88 -14.09
N ASP A 535 11.09 13.73 -12.76
CA ASP A 535 11.80 12.66 -12.03
C ASP A 535 10.92 11.95 -10.95
N ASP A 536 9.60 12.13 -10.99
CA ASP A 536 8.69 11.69 -9.89
C ASP A 536 8.24 10.21 -9.96
N GLU A 537 9.16 9.33 -10.38
CA GLU A 537 9.08 7.88 -10.13
C GLU A 537 9.67 7.51 -8.74
N ALA A 538 10.25 8.47 -8.01
CA ALA A 538 10.93 8.25 -6.74
C ALA A 538 10.06 8.43 -5.48
N ILE A 539 8.88 9.06 -5.56
CA ILE A 539 7.96 9.18 -4.41
C ILE A 539 7.16 7.88 -4.23
N ASN A 540 7.82 6.89 -3.64
CA ASN A 540 7.22 5.63 -3.21
C ASN A 540 6.32 5.85 -1.98
N PHE A 541 5.01 6.02 -2.20
CA PHE A 541 4.01 5.80 -1.15
C PHE A 541 3.18 4.52 -1.36
N PHE A 542 2.97 4.11 -2.60
CA PHE A 542 2.51 2.76 -2.98
C PHE A 542 3.14 2.43 -4.34
N ASP A 543 3.66 1.21 -4.52
CA ASP A 543 4.16 0.76 -5.84
C ASP A 543 3.10 1.07 -6.89
N ALA A 544 3.48 1.82 -7.93
CA ALA A 544 2.56 2.13 -9.00
C ALA A 544 2.04 0.84 -9.62
N VAL A 545 0.72 0.80 -9.89
CA VAL A 545 0.10 -0.20 -10.75
C VAL A 545 0.19 0.34 -12.18
N PRO A 546 1.17 -0.07 -13.02
CA PRO A 546 1.34 0.48 -14.35
C PRO A 546 0.19 0.09 -15.30
N PHE A 547 -0.65 1.09 -15.59
CA PHE A 547 -1.19 1.36 -16.94
C PHE A 547 -0.34 2.46 -17.62
N LEU A 548 0.99 2.42 -17.44
CA LEU A 548 1.90 3.47 -17.90
C LEU A 548 3.32 2.96 -18.21
N ARG A 549 3.88 3.46 -19.31
CA ARG A 549 5.04 4.38 -19.23
C ARG A 549 4.56 5.79 -19.63
N PRO A 550 5.08 6.87 -19.01
CA PRO A 550 4.70 8.22 -19.39
C PRO A 550 5.25 8.63 -20.77
N ILE A 551 4.44 9.33 -21.56
CA ILE A 551 4.85 9.97 -22.82
C ILE A 551 5.64 11.25 -22.50
N ARG A 552 6.81 11.43 -23.12
CA ARG A 552 7.63 12.64 -22.95
C ARG A 552 7.06 13.83 -23.73
N MET A 553 6.49 14.79 -23.00
CA MET A 553 6.20 16.13 -23.52
C MET A 553 7.44 17.05 -23.37
N ASP A 554 8.55 16.70 -24.03
CA ASP A 554 9.77 17.49 -24.00
C ASP A 554 9.58 18.84 -24.73
N GLY A 555 9.77 19.94 -24.00
CA GLY A 555 9.96 21.27 -24.59
C GLY A 555 11.31 21.39 -25.33
N PRO A 556 11.53 22.44 -26.14
CA PRO A 556 12.75 22.56 -26.93
C PRO A 556 14.00 22.65 -26.03
N LEU A 557 14.87 21.65 -26.17
CA LEU A 557 16.15 21.51 -25.48
C LEU A 557 16.93 22.83 -25.48
N ARG A 558 17.18 23.40 -24.29
CA ARG A 558 18.27 24.36 -24.11
C ARG A 558 19.58 23.61 -24.30
N ALA A 559 20.37 24.03 -25.29
CA ALA A 559 21.69 23.47 -25.51
C ALA A 559 22.60 23.79 -24.31
N GLU A 560 23.00 22.78 -23.54
CA GLU A 560 24.05 22.94 -22.54
C GLU A 560 25.38 23.21 -23.23
N ALA A 561 26.04 24.29 -22.82
CA ALA A 561 27.37 24.62 -23.29
C ALA A 561 28.41 23.64 -22.73
N ALA A 562 29.23 23.06 -23.62
CA ALA A 562 30.31 22.16 -23.24
C ALA A 562 31.37 22.86 -22.39
N GLY A 563 31.27 22.70 -21.06
CA GLY A 563 32.18 23.24 -20.05
C GLY A 563 33.37 22.34 -19.73
N ASP A 564 34.33 22.33 -20.66
CA ASP A 564 35.76 22.01 -20.51
C ASP A 564 36.27 21.40 -19.17
N ARG A 565 36.71 20.13 -19.19
CA ARG A 565 37.64 19.55 -18.20
C ARG A 565 38.59 18.52 -18.82
N ARG A 566 39.85 18.91 -19.05
CA ARG A 566 41.02 18.01 -19.13
C ARG A 566 42.24 18.65 -18.47
N ILE A 567 43.22 17.79 -18.12
CA ILE A 567 44.47 18.07 -17.37
C ILE A 567 44.16 18.27 -15.86
N GLY A 568 44.71 17.53 -14.88
CA GLY A 568 45.70 16.44 -14.80
C GLY A 568 45.95 16.11 -13.29
N THR A 569 46.93 15.33 -12.79
CA THR A 569 47.98 14.45 -13.34
C THR A 569 48.54 13.56 -12.20
N ARG A 570 48.57 12.22 -12.32
CA ARG A 570 49.37 11.27 -11.48
C ARG A 570 49.43 9.90 -12.21
N LEU A 571 50.52 9.52 -12.88
CA LEU A 571 51.80 8.98 -12.38
C LEU A 571 51.66 7.72 -11.52
N GLN A 572 52.19 6.61 -12.06
CA GLN A 572 52.51 5.37 -11.35
C GLN A 572 53.79 5.54 -10.52
N GLY A 573 54.02 4.63 -9.57
CA GLY A 573 55.37 4.33 -9.04
C GLY A 573 55.44 4.32 -7.52
N ASP A 574 55.60 3.10 -6.99
CA ASP A 574 56.08 2.69 -5.65
C ASP A 574 55.40 3.27 -4.38
#